data_AF-A0A4Q2XFC3-F1
#
_entry.id   AF-A0A4Q2XFC3-F1
#
_cell.length_a   1.000
_cell.length_b   1.000
_cell.length_c   1.000
_cell.angle_alpha   90.00
_cell.angle_beta   90.00
_cell.angle_gamma   90.00
#
_symmetry.space_group_name_H-M   'P 1'
#
loop_
_entity.id
_entity.type
_entity.pdbx_description
1 polymer ?
#
loop_
_entity_poly.entity_id
_entity_poly.type
_entity_poly.pdbx_seq_one_letter_code
_entity_poly.pdbx_strand_id
1 'polypeptide(L)'
;MKNRPSKWFVATVLTGSLASLVLWFGILPDLEEARVLSTPGEIVFPAKVVADGAGDGSGKAKVSISNGSDNRVMALEDMLGDGWEKFMRWERNPWHRQGKFPGANFMRMLSSKDPKERAKAEDIRRRAEWWLKRLSERYPELAVTPHPVPDERNGFLKWVEFCERFKAKMPGMTSIGLTGAFEGYWKGEQPWNPAAARAWLQANAALMDEIHTMGLMPEASSEGISVERYSFFHARLAKECADALMMEARLAAEGGDLTGAMESVRVARGLVNNFEQVEDPPLLQTTMRMMVQMDIETRVFSEILPALPEGSRDPAAWEALVRPEVKPPSDFAKTMRGEWSTSIREWVLPGILDPGDVNSPPDPGALIEAYTRPFAELARDRLTAAPGDPVPVQADAASRSAGLSRLSRRIVEILWMEPNGWHKGWYRANNVHGLTLAAFSLMKDDSRVPVDPIRGVPYRWNPATRTLSMPATPEFDGMKIKPVVVPKR
;
A
#
# COMPACT_ATOMS: atom_id res chain seq x y z
N MET A 1 -67.04 -10.11 -2.36
CA MET A 1 -66.60 -9.00 -1.48
C MET A 1 -65.08 -9.01 -1.43
N LYS A 2 -64.39 -7.94 -1.87
CA LYS A 2 -62.93 -7.84 -1.79
C LYS A 2 -62.56 -7.19 -0.46
N ASN A 3 -62.20 -8.01 0.54
CA ASN A 3 -61.71 -7.51 1.82
C ASN A 3 -60.35 -6.83 1.60
N ARG A 4 -60.35 -5.50 1.58
CA ARG A 4 -59.12 -4.73 1.65
C ARG A 4 -58.71 -4.63 3.12
N PRO A 5 -57.47 -5.01 3.48
CA PRO A 5 -56.99 -4.83 4.85
C PRO A 5 -57.05 -3.34 5.21
N SER A 6 -57.43 -3.05 6.46
CA SER A 6 -57.55 -1.67 6.93
C SER A 6 -56.18 -0.98 6.86
N LYS A 7 -56.17 0.31 6.52
CA LYS A 7 -54.93 1.09 6.42
C LYS A 7 -54.10 1.03 7.71
N TRP A 8 -54.76 0.90 8.86
CA TRP A 8 -54.13 0.72 10.16
C TRP A 8 -53.43 -0.65 10.28
N PHE A 9 -54.08 -1.74 9.86
CA PHE A 9 -53.45 -3.07 9.87
C PHE A 9 -52.24 -3.13 8.93
N VAL A 10 -52.35 -2.54 7.74
CA VAL A 10 -51.23 -2.46 6.78
C VAL A 10 -50.07 -1.65 7.38
N ALA A 11 -50.33 -0.47 7.96
CA ALA A 11 -49.27 0.35 8.56
C ALA A 11 -48.60 -0.36 9.75
N THR A 12 -49.37 -0.87 10.72
CA THR A 12 -48.82 -1.47 11.93
C THR A 12 -48.11 -2.79 11.64
N VAL A 13 -48.67 -3.65 10.78
CA VAL A 13 -48.08 -4.96 10.47
C VAL A 13 -46.89 -4.83 9.54
N LEU A 14 -46.90 -3.98 8.51
CA LEU A 14 -45.71 -3.76 7.67
C LEU A 14 -44.59 -3.08 8.45
N THR A 15 -44.88 -2.05 9.25
CA THR A 15 -43.82 -1.39 10.04
C THR A 15 -43.28 -2.32 11.12
N GLY A 16 -44.14 -3.10 11.78
CA GLY A 16 -43.73 -4.11 12.75
C GLY A 16 -42.92 -5.24 12.12
N SER A 17 -43.34 -5.77 10.97
CA SER A 17 -42.60 -6.84 10.28
C SER A 17 -41.30 -6.34 9.63
N LEU A 18 -41.23 -5.10 9.13
CA LEU A 18 -39.96 -4.48 8.71
C LEU A 18 -39.02 -4.24 9.89
N ALA A 19 -39.53 -3.74 11.02
CA ALA A 19 -38.72 -3.59 12.23
C ALA A 19 -38.21 -4.93 12.74
N SER A 20 -39.06 -5.96 12.77
CA SER A 20 -38.68 -7.34 13.11
C SER A 20 -37.69 -7.93 12.11
N LEU A 21 -37.81 -7.66 10.81
CA LEU A 21 -36.85 -8.10 9.80
C LEU A 21 -35.50 -7.37 9.95
N VAL A 22 -35.51 -6.07 10.24
CA VAL A 22 -34.29 -5.28 10.53
C VAL A 22 -33.63 -5.75 11.83
N LEU A 23 -34.42 -6.08 12.84
CA LEU A 23 -33.93 -6.70 14.08
C LEU A 23 -33.37 -8.10 13.82
N TRP A 24 -34.08 -8.95 13.09
CA TRP A 24 -33.73 -10.36 12.89
C TRP A 24 -32.57 -10.57 11.91
N PHE A 25 -32.51 -9.79 10.84
CA PHE A 25 -31.46 -9.90 9.82
C PHE A 25 -30.33 -8.87 10.00
N GLY A 26 -30.55 -7.80 10.77
CA GLY A 26 -29.58 -6.73 10.96
C GLY A 26 -28.94 -6.64 12.34
N ILE A 27 -29.62 -7.07 13.41
CA ILE A 27 -29.20 -6.81 14.81
C ILE A 27 -29.01 -8.10 15.61
N LEU A 28 -29.86 -9.10 15.43
CA LEU A 28 -29.77 -10.39 16.14
C LEU A 28 -28.41 -11.07 15.92
N PRO A 29 -27.88 -11.17 14.67
CA PRO A 29 -26.53 -11.70 14.45
C PRO A 29 -25.46 -10.90 15.19
N ASP A 30 -25.56 -9.57 15.20
CA ASP A 30 -24.60 -8.68 15.88
C ASP A 30 -24.71 -8.77 17.42
N LEU A 31 -25.89 -9.09 17.97
CA LEU A 31 -26.14 -9.32 19.41
C LEU A 31 -25.73 -10.73 19.86
N GLU A 32 -25.90 -11.73 18.99
CA GLU A 32 -25.42 -13.10 19.20
C GLU A 32 -23.87 -13.14 19.18
N GLU A 33 -23.23 -12.39 18.28
CA GLU A 33 -21.78 -12.20 18.22
C GLU A 33 -21.23 -11.44 19.44
N ALA A 34 -21.97 -10.46 19.98
CA ALA A 34 -21.58 -9.70 21.17
C ALA A 34 -21.55 -10.53 22.48
N ARG A 35 -22.02 -11.79 22.46
CA ARG A 35 -21.98 -12.70 23.64
C ARG A 35 -20.84 -13.71 23.61
N VAL A 36 -20.18 -13.90 22.47
CA VAL A 36 -18.96 -14.73 22.34
C VAL A 36 -17.72 -13.82 22.33
N LEU A 37 -17.76 -12.74 23.11
CA LEU A 37 -16.59 -11.86 23.24
C LEU A 37 -15.50 -12.66 23.95
N SER A 38 -14.44 -12.96 23.21
CA SER A 38 -13.12 -13.16 23.82
C SER A 38 -12.87 -12.04 24.82
N THR A 39 -12.23 -12.35 25.95
CA THR A 39 -11.77 -11.32 26.89
C THR A 39 -10.98 -10.29 26.08
N PRO A 40 -11.33 -8.98 26.11
CA PRO A 40 -10.63 -7.98 25.32
C PRO A 40 -9.12 -8.09 25.54
N GLY A 41 -8.36 -8.24 24.44
CA GLY A 41 -6.91 -8.48 24.47
C GLY A 41 -6.46 -9.95 24.46
N GLU A 42 -7.36 -10.92 24.55
CA GLU A 42 -7.05 -12.35 24.41
C GLU A 42 -7.28 -12.82 22.96
N ILE A 43 -6.22 -13.24 22.29
CA ILE A 43 -6.29 -13.78 20.92
C ILE A 43 -6.21 -15.30 21.00
N VAL A 44 -7.35 -15.96 20.75
CA VAL A 44 -7.45 -17.42 20.68
C VAL A 44 -7.56 -17.84 19.22
N PHE A 45 -6.58 -18.60 18.73
CA PHE A 45 -6.64 -19.15 17.37
C PHE A 45 -7.57 -20.37 17.33
N PRO A 46 -8.38 -20.53 16.27
CA PRO A 46 -9.10 -21.78 16.07
C PRO A 46 -8.11 -22.95 15.98
N ALA A 47 -8.49 -24.10 16.56
CA ALA A 47 -7.68 -25.31 16.46
C ALA A 47 -7.43 -25.62 14.97
N LYS A 48 -6.17 -25.94 14.60
CA LYS A 48 -5.87 -26.46 13.26
C LYS A 48 -6.61 -27.79 13.12
N VAL A 49 -7.74 -27.78 12.40
CA VAL A 49 -8.33 -29.02 11.92
C VAL A 49 -7.36 -29.55 10.85
N VAL A 50 -6.54 -30.52 11.22
CA VAL A 50 -5.77 -31.29 10.26
C VAL A 50 -6.81 -32.05 9.44
N ALA A 51 -7.02 -31.62 8.20
CA ALA A 51 -7.86 -32.37 7.28
C ALA A 51 -7.10 -33.64 6.91
N ASP A 52 -7.43 -34.75 7.58
CA ASP A 52 -6.99 -36.06 7.18
C ASP A 52 -7.58 -36.39 5.79
N GLY A 53 -6.71 -36.59 4.80
CA GLY A 53 -7.02 -37.39 3.62
C GLY A 53 -7.69 -36.70 2.42
N ALA A 54 -6.91 -36.59 1.35
CA ALA A 54 -7.27 -36.73 -0.07
C ALA A 54 -8.67 -36.27 -0.56
N GLY A 55 -8.65 -35.25 -1.43
CA GLY A 55 -9.60 -35.18 -2.56
C GLY A 55 -10.54 -33.97 -2.57
N ASP A 56 -10.42 -33.21 -3.66
CA ASP A 56 -11.30 -32.17 -4.19
C ASP A 56 -11.15 -30.72 -3.65
N GLY A 57 -10.86 -29.81 -4.58
CA GLY A 57 -10.40 -28.44 -4.41
C GLY A 57 -11.50 -27.42 -4.10
N SER A 58 -12.40 -27.72 -3.17
CA SER A 58 -13.39 -26.75 -2.70
C SER A 58 -13.71 -26.87 -1.20
N GLY A 59 -12.67 -27.09 -0.39
CA GLY A 59 -12.77 -27.16 1.07
C GLY A 59 -13.14 -25.81 1.70
N LYS A 60 -14.44 -25.49 1.74
CA LYS A 60 -14.99 -24.48 2.65
C LYS A 60 -14.75 -24.96 4.08
N ALA A 61 -13.87 -24.28 4.81
CA ALA A 61 -13.71 -24.48 6.23
C ALA A 61 -15.06 -24.22 6.93
N LYS A 62 -15.77 -25.26 7.35
CA LYS A 62 -16.89 -25.15 8.27
C LYS A 62 -16.31 -25.00 9.67
N VAL A 63 -16.29 -23.76 10.17
CA VAL A 63 -16.07 -23.49 11.60
C VAL A 63 -17.33 -23.97 12.33
N SER A 64 -17.26 -25.12 13.02
CA SER A 64 -18.36 -25.55 13.89
C SER A 64 -18.23 -24.85 15.24
N ILE A 65 -18.98 -23.76 15.43
CA ILE A 65 -19.21 -23.18 16.75
C ILE A 65 -20.23 -24.09 17.45
N SER A 66 -19.83 -24.74 18.55
CA SER A 66 -20.74 -25.57 19.35
C SER A 66 -21.82 -24.69 19.98
N ASN A 67 -23.07 -24.87 19.55
CA ASN A 67 -24.19 -24.04 19.95
C ASN A 67 -25.03 -24.69 21.06
N GLY A 68 -24.88 -24.22 22.30
CA GLY A 68 -25.89 -24.42 23.35
C GLY A 68 -27.03 -23.41 23.18
N SER A 69 -28.21 -23.86 22.77
CA SER A 69 -29.35 -23.05 22.32
C SER A 69 -30.21 -22.43 23.43
N ASP A 70 -30.15 -22.95 24.65
CA ASP A 70 -31.27 -22.73 25.59
C ASP A 70 -31.17 -21.45 26.43
N ASN A 71 -29.98 -20.83 26.53
CA ASN A 71 -29.78 -19.55 27.24
C ASN A 71 -29.90 -18.30 26.32
N ARG A 72 -30.23 -18.49 25.03
CA ARG A 72 -30.10 -17.44 24.00
C ARG A 72 -31.34 -16.54 23.86
N VAL A 73 -32.54 -17.08 24.10
CA VAL A 73 -33.82 -16.39 23.87
C VAL A 73 -34.21 -15.45 25.02
N MET A 74 -33.98 -15.85 26.27
CA MET A 74 -34.46 -15.12 27.45
C MET A 74 -33.87 -13.70 27.61
N ALA A 75 -32.59 -13.51 27.29
CA ALA A 75 -31.94 -12.22 27.56
C ALA A 75 -32.07 -11.18 26.42
N LEU A 76 -32.65 -11.54 25.26
CA LEU A 76 -33.08 -10.55 24.26
C LEU A 76 -34.44 -9.94 24.65
N GLU A 77 -35.30 -10.77 25.26
CA GLU A 77 -36.56 -10.35 25.88
C GLU A 77 -36.31 -9.36 27.02
N ASP A 78 -35.33 -9.61 27.89
CA ASP A 78 -34.95 -8.68 28.97
C ASP A 78 -34.40 -7.34 28.43
N MET A 79 -33.53 -7.36 27.39
CA MET A 79 -32.96 -6.13 26.82
C MET A 79 -33.98 -5.29 26.03
N LEU A 80 -34.92 -5.93 25.32
CA LEU A 80 -36.01 -5.24 24.62
C LEU A 80 -37.12 -4.81 25.60
N GLY A 81 -37.31 -5.55 26.69
CA GLY A 81 -38.21 -5.23 27.79
C GLY A 81 -37.81 -3.96 28.55
N ASP A 82 -36.51 -3.69 28.64
CA ASP A 82 -35.95 -2.45 29.21
C ASP A 82 -36.11 -1.19 28.32
N GLY A 83 -36.68 -1.34 27.11
CA GLY A 83 -37.07 -0.25 26.23
C GLY A 83 -36.08 0.10 25.11
N TRP A 84 -36.64 0.40 23.93
CA TRP A 84 -35.91 0.79 22.71
C TRP A 84 -34.92 1.95 22.91
N GLU A 85 -35.24 2.91 23.78
CA GLU A 85 -34.32 4.03 24.07
C GLU A 85 -33.05 3.60 24.78
N LYS A 86 -33.11 2.61 25.68
CA LYS A 86 -31.92 2.09 26.38
C LYS A 86 -31.04 1.31 25.39
N PHE A 87 -31.65 0.56 24.48
CA PHE A 87 -30.96 -0.08 23.35
C PHE A 87 -30.28 0.94 22.42
N MET A 88 -30.98 2.02 22.06
CA MET A 88 -30.43 3.11 21.23
C MET A 88 -29.34 3.93 21.92
N ARG A 89 -29.32 3.99 23.26
CA ARG A 89 -28.28 4.68 24.06
C ARG A 89 -27.14 3.77 24.49
N TRP A 90 -27.21 2.48 24.20
CA TRP A 90 -26.14 1.54 24.53
C TRP A 90 -24.86 1.91 23.78
N GLU A 91 -23.76 2.12 24.50
CA GLU A 91 -22.47 2.54 23.90
C GLU A 91 -21.93 1.54 22.87
N ARG A 92 -22.35 0.27 22.95
CA ARG A 92 -21.97 -0.78 22.00
C ARG A 92 -23.02 -1.00 20.89
N ASN A 93 -24.02 -0.14 20.76
CA ASN A 93 -25.06 -0.26 19.73
C ASN A 93 -24.42 -0.25 18.32
N PRO A 94 -24.72 -1.24 17.45
CA PRO A 94 -24.14 -1.36 16.11
C PRO A 94 -24.43 -0.17 15.19
N TRP A 95 -25.44 0.65 15.45
CA TRP A 95 -25.74 1.87 14.69
C TRP A 95 -24.89 3.08 15.10
N HIS A 96 -24.43 3.16 16.35
CA HIS A 96 -23.43 4.16 16.77
C HIS A 96 -22.03 3.86 16.20
N ARG A 97 -21.83 2.67 15.61
CA ARG A 97 -20.58 2.26 14.96
C ARG A 97 -20.44 2.79 13.53
N GLN A 98 -21.45 3.47 12.97
CA GLN A 98 -21.33 4.08 11.65
C GLN A 98 -20.24 5.17 11.64
N GLY A 99 -19.29 5.07 10.71
CA GLY A 99 -18.22 6.05 10.50
C GLY A 99 -16.94 5.87 11.33
N LYS A 100 -16.88 4.91 12.27
CA LYS A 100 -15.64 4.57 13.00
C LYS A 100 -15.06 3.25 12.48
N PHE A 101 -13.76 3.23 12.20
CA PHE A 101 -13.01 2.02 11.85
C PHE A 101 -12.39 1.40 13.12
N PRO A 102 -12.15 0.08 13.17
CA PRO A 102 -11.44 -0.56 14.28
C PRO A 102 -10.05 0.04 14.47
N GLY A 103 -9.67 0.37 15.71
CA GLY A 103 -8.45 1.13 16.01
C GLY A 103 -8.64 2.65 16.00
N ALA A 104 -9.82 3.20 15.68
CA ALA A 104 -10.05 4.64 15.72
C ALA A 104 -9.83 5.25 17.12
N ASN A 105 -10.17 4.51 18.19
CA ASN A 105 -9.88 4.98 19.55
C ASN A 105 -8.38 5.00 19.83
N PHE A 106 -7.64 4.00 19.35
CA PHE A 106 -6.19 3.96 19.43
C PHE A 106 -5.54 5.16 18.73
N MET A 107 -5.92 5.44 17.48
CA MET A 107 -5.41 6.60 16.73
C MET A 107 -5.71 7.95 17.42
N ARG A 108 -6.89 8.06 18.03
CA ARG A 108 -7.27 9.23 18.84
C ARG A 108 -6.37 9.37 20.07
N MET A 109 -6.09 8.27 20.77
CA MET A 109 -5.21 8.26 21.95
C MET A 109 -3.76 8.61 21.58
N LEU A 110 -3.25 8.12 20.45
CA LEU A 110 -1.91 8.49 19.93
C LEU A 110 -1.80 10.00 19.69
N SER A 111 -2.84 10.61 19.12
CA SER A 111 -2.89 12.04 18.82
C SER A 111 -3.28 12.91 20.03
N SER A 112 -3.54 12.32 21.19
CA SER A 112 -4.02 13.03 22.37
C SER A 112 -2.91 13.86 23.03
N LYS A 113 -3.30 15.01 23.60
CA LYS A 113 -2.41 15.81 24.45
C LYS A 113 -2.37 15.29 25.89
N ASP A 114 -3.30 14.41 26.29
CA ASP A 114 -3.33 13.83 27.63
C ASP A 114 -2.23 12.75 27.76
N PRO A 115 -1.25 12.92 28.67
CA PRO A 115 -0.21 11.92 28.91
C PRO A 115 -0.76 10.53 29.26
N LYS A 116 -1.93 10.43 29.91
CA LYS A 116 -2.54 9.14 30.27
C LYS A 116 -3.05 8.40 29.05
N GLU A 117 -3.70 9.11 28.12
CA GLU A 117 -4.16 8.52 26.86
C GLU A 117 -2.96 8.08 26.00
N ARG A 118 -1.91 8.90 25.93
CA ARG A 118 -0.68 8.53 25.23
C ARG A 118 -0.02 7.30 25.85
N ALA A 119 0.09 7.24 27.18
CA ALA A 119 0.64 6.07 27.87
C ALA A 119 -0.16 4.79 27.59
N LYS A 120 -1.49 4.88 27.52
CA LYS A 120 -2.35 3.76 27.14
C LYS A 120 -2.12 3.33 25.69
N ALA A 121 -1.96 4.28 24.76
CA ALA A 121 -1.64 3.98 23.37
C ALA A 121 -0.29 3.28 23.24
N GLU A 122 0.75 3.76 23.94
CA GLU A 122 2.07 3.11 23.96
C GLU A 122 2.03 1.69 24.55
N ASP A 123 1.20 1.44 25.58
CA ASP A 123 1.00 0.07 26.07
C ASP A 123 0.33 -0.85 25.04
N ILE A 124 -0.67 -0.35 24.31
CA ILE A 124 -1.32 -1.10 23.20
C ILE A 124 -0.28 -1.42 22.13
N ARG A 125 0.57 -0.47 21.75
CA ARG A 125 1.66 -0.69 20.78
C ARG A 125 2.64 -1.75 21.23
N ARG A 126 3.10 -1.67 22.48
CA ARG A 126 4.00 -2.67 23.05
C ARG A 126 3.40 -4.08 23.01
N ARG A 127 2.09 -4.20 23.30
CA ARG A 127 1.36 -5.48 23.19
C ARG A 127 1.19 -5.93 21.73
N ALA A 128 0.98 -5.00 20.80
CA ALA A 128 0.92 -5.30 19.37
C ALA A 128 2.27 -5.84 18.86
N GLU A 129 3.39 -5.23 19.22
CA GLU A 129 4.73 -5.71 18.87
C GLU A 129 5.02 -7.11 19.45
N TRP A 130 4.60 -7.36 20.70
CA TRP A 130 4.70 -8.68 21.29
C TRP A 130 3.90 -9.73 20.52
N TRP A 131 2.66 -9.39 20.13
CA TRP A 131 1.81 -10.28 19.33
C TRP A 131 2.37 -10.47 17.92
N LEU A 132 2.92 -9.44 17.29
CA LEU A 132 3.57 -9.57 16.00
C LEU A 132 4.71 -10.59 16.06
N LYS A 133 5.56 -10.53 17.10
CA LYS A 133 6.61 -11.54 17.29
C LYS A 133 6.04 -12.96 17.37
N ARG A 134 4.93 -13.16 18.09
CA ARG A 134 4.22 -14.45 18.15
C ARG A 134 3.65 -14.88 16.78
N LEU A 135 3.13 -13.93 16.01
CA LEU A 135 2.64 -14.20 14.66
C LEU A 135 3.78 -14.57 13.72
N SER A 136 4.93 -13.91 13.81
CA SER A 136 6.13 -14.26 13.05
C SER A 136 6.68 -15.63 13.45
N GLU A 137 6.57 -16.06 14.71
CA GLU A 137 6.87 -17.44 15.12
C GLU A 137 5.90 -18.46 14.48
N ARG A 138 4.61 -18.10 14.35
CA ARG A 138 3.58 -18.94 13.74
C ARG A 138 3.67 -18.99 12.21
N TYR A 139 4.09 -17.90 11.59
CA TYR A 139 4.27 -17.71 10.14
C TYR A 139 5.70 -17.23 9.86
N PRO A 140 6.71 -18.12 9.97
CA PRO A 140 8.12 -17.75 9.81
C PRO A 140 8.45 -17.13 8.45
N GLU A 141 7.69 -17.45 7.41
CA GLU A 141 7.79 -16.84 6.07
C GLU A 141 7.45 -15.33 6.05
N LEU A 142 6.71 -14.84 7.04
CA LEU A 142 6.37 -13.43 7.21
C LEU A 142 7.29 -12.72 8.21
N ALA A 143 8.23 -13.43 8.84
CA ALA A 143 9.21 -12.81 9.70
C ALA A 143 10.07 -11.82 8.90
N VAL A 144 10.28 -10.65 9.48
CA VAL A 144 11.14 -9.59 8.93
C VAL A 144 12.47 -9.66 9.66
N THR A 145 13.56 -9.71 8.90
CA THR A 145 14.92 -9.67 9.46
C THR A 145 15.33 -8.21 9.60
N PRO A 146 15.58 -7.69 10.82
CA PRO A 146 16.06 -6.33 11.01
C PRO A 146 17.40 -6.08 10.34
N HIS A 147 17.58 -4.88 9.79
CA HIS A 147 18.84 -4.36 9.29
C HIS A 147 19.11 -3.01 9.97
N PRO A 148 19.75 -2.98 11.16
CA PRO A 148 20.01 -1.72 11.83
C PRO A 148 21.01 -0.87 11.03
N VAL A 149 20.63 0.39 10.77
CA VAL A 149 21.49 1.43 10.18
C VAL A 149 21.60 2.59 11.18
N PRO A 150 22.81 3.10 11.50
CA PRO A 150 22.96 4.27 12.35
C PRO A 150 22.18 5.50 11.83
N ASP A 151 21.57 6.26 12.74
CA ASP A 151 20.68 7.39 12.43
C ASP A 151 21.32 8.42 11.48
N GLU A 152 22.62 8.64 11.58
CA GLU A 152 23.38 9.58 10.75
C GLU A 152 23.58 9.09 9.30
N ARG A 153 23.45 7.79 9.04
CA ARG A 153 23.56 7.19 7.70
C ARG A 153 22.22 6.73 7.12
N ASN A 154 21.16 6.68 7.93
CA ASN A 154 19.87 6.14 7.53
C ASN A 154 19.06 7.14 6.68
N GLY A 155 19.13 7.00 5.35
CA GLY A 155 18.41 7.84 4.39
C GLY A 155 16.90 7.78 4.53
N PHE A 156 16.33 6.63 4.93
CA PHE A 156 14.89 6.52 5.17
C PHE A 156 14.46 7.29 6.43
N LEU A 157 15.25 7.23 7.51
CA LEU A 157 15.00 8.06 8.69
C LEU A 157 15.06 9.55 8.34
N LYS A 158 16.06 10.00 7.59
CA LYS A 158 16.15 11.41 7.18
C LYS A 158 14.96 11.85 6.33
N TRP A 159 14.45 10.97 5.46
CA TRP A 159 13.21 11.22 4.73
C TRP A 159 12.00 11.37 5.66
N VAL A 160 11.85 10.49 6.66
CA VAL A 160 10.76 10.57 7.64
C VAL A 160 10.84 11.89 8.44
N GLU A 161 12.02 12.24 8.95
CA GLU A 161 12.22 13.49 9.68
C GLU A 161 11.97 14.74 8.81
N PHE A 162 12.35 14.68 7.52
CA PHE A 162 12.05 15.72 6.55
C PHE A 162 10.53 15.91 6.39
N CYS A 163 9.78 14.82 6.24
CA CYS A 163 8.32 14.87 6.14
C CYS A 163 7.67 15.46 7.40
N GLU A 164 8.16 15.09 8.58
CA GLU A 164 7.67 15.62 9.86
C GLU A 164 7.94 17.12 10.00
N ARG A 165 9.16 17.57 9.69
CA ARG A 165 9.52 18.99 9.66
C ARG A 165 8.67 19.76 8.66
N PHE A 166 8.45 19.18 7.48
CA PHE A 166 7.62 19.78 6.44
C PHE A 166 6.17 19.96 6.93
N LYS A 167 5.56 18.91 7.46
CA LYS A 167 4.19 18.93 8.01
C LYS A 167 4.04 19.91 9.18
N ALA A 168 5.07 20.02 10.03
CA ALA A 168 5.06 20.97 11.15
C ALA A 168 5.14 22.43 10.68
N LYS A 169 5.97 22.72 9.66
CA LYS A 169 6.10 24.08 9.08
C LYS A 169 4.91 24.49 8.23
N MET A 170 4.33 23.54 7.49
CA MET A 170 3.21 23.79 6.57
C MET A 170 2.06 22.80 6.82
N PRO A 171 1.29 23.00 7.91
CA PRO A 171 0.17 22.12 8.25
C PRO A 171 -0.86 22.05 7.10
N GLY A 172 -1.22 20.84 6.69
CA GLY A 172 -2.19 20.59 5.63
C GLY A 172 -1.63 20.64 4.21
N MET A 173 -0.38 21.10 4.01
CA MET A 173 0.28 20.98 2.72
C MET A 173 0.87 19.57 2.55
N THR A 174 0.76 19.04 1.34
CA THR A 174 1.28 17.71 0.95
C THR A 174 2.33 17.80 -0.16
N SER A 175 2.82 19.00 -0.44
CA SER A 175 3.55 19.36 -1.65
C SER A 175 4.48 20.53 -1.40
N ILE A 176 5.66 20.53 -2.02
CA ILE A 176 6.62 21.65 -2.00
C ILE A 176 6.23 22.79 -2.95
N GLY A 177 5.01 22.76 -3.50
CA GLY A 177 4.47 23.78 -4.41
C GLY A 177 4.94 23.66 -5.85
N LEU A 178 5.76 22.65 -6.20
CA LEU A 178 6.31 22.51 -7.55
C LEU A 178 5.22 22.24 -8.60
N THR A 179 4.31 21.30 -8.30
CA THR A 179 3.24 20.95 -9.25
C THR A 179 2.36 22.16 -9.59
N GLY A 180 2.10 23.03 -8.61
CA GLY A 180 1.33 24.26 -8.85
C GLY A 180 2.09 25.28 -9.69
N ALA A 181 3.39 25.44 -9.45
CA ALA A 181 4.23 26.36 -10.22
C ALA A 181 4.39 25.97 -11.70
N PHE A 182 4.28 24.68 -12.02
CA PHE A 182 4.48 24.12 -13.37
C PHE A 182 3.26 23.32 -13.87
N GLU A 183 2.05 23.61 -13.38
CA GLU A 183 0.85 22.80 -13.68
C GLU A 183 0.59 22.67 -15.18
N GLY A 184 0.69 23.77 -15.93
CA GLY A 184 0.51 23.78 -17.38
C GLY A 184 1.54 22.92 -18.11
N TYR A 185 2.79 22.90 -17.63
CA TYR A 185 3.84 22.05 -18.21
C TYR A 185 3.52 20.57 -17.98
N TRP A 186 3.15 20.19 -16.76
CA TRP A 186 2.82 18.79 -16.43
C TRP A 186 1.56 18.27 -17.11
N LYS A 187 0.61 19.15 -17.42
CA LYS A 187 -0.58 18.82 -18.21
C LYS A 187 -0.31 18.80 -19.73
N GLY A 188 0.86 19.24 -20.17
CA GLY A 188 1.19 19.41 -21.59
C GLY A 188 0.48 20.59 -22.27
N GLU A 189 -0.09 21.50 -21.47
CA GLU A 189 -0.80 22.70 -21.91
C GLU A 189 0.17 23.86 -22.17
N GLN A 190 1.36 23.84 -21.54
CA GLN A 190 2.40 24.84 -21.71
C GLN A 190 3.74 24.19 -22.06
N PRO A 191 4.56 24.84 -22.90
CA PRO A 191 5.92 24.37 -23.17
C PRO A 191 6.81 24.51 -21.93
N TRP A 192 7.92 23.77 -21.93
CA TRP A 192 8.98 23.93 -20.94
C TRP A 192 9.50 25.37 -20.87
N ASN A 193 9.62 25.92 -19.67
CA ASN A 193 10.15 27.25 -19.42
C ASN A 193 11.41 27.17 -18.54
N PRO A 194 12.62 27.18 -19.13
CA PRO A 194 13.86 27.03 -18.37
C PRO A 194 14.14 28.23 -17.44
N ALA A 195 13.68 29.43 -17.77
CA ALA A 195 13.86 30.60 -16.91
C ALA A 195 13.03 30.49 -15.62
N ALA A 196 11.77 30.07 -15.75
CA ALA A 196 10.91 29.81 -14.59
C ALA A 196 11.47 28.66 -13.72
N ALA A 197 11.95 27.58 -14.35
CA ALA A 197 12.57 26.46 -13.66
C ALA A 197 13.81 26.88 -12.84
N ARG A 198 14.73 27.65 -13.45
CA ARG A 198 15.89 28.20 -12.75
C ARG A 198 15.50 29.10 -11.58
N ALA A 199 14.53 30.00 -11.79
CA ALA A 199 14.05 30.88 -10.74
C ALA A 199 13.44 30.11 -9.56
N TRP A 200 12.67 29.05 -9.84
CA TRP A 200 12.10 28.20 -8.80
C TRP A 200 13.19 27.44 -8.03
N LEU A 201 14.14 26.82 -8.72
CA LEU A 201 15.24 26.09 -8.07
C LEU A 201 16.10 27.03 -7.22
N GLN A 202 16.42 28.23 -7.72
CA GLN A 202 17.17 29.24 -6.97
C GLN A 202 16.42 29.71 -5.72
N ALA A 203 15.11 29.92 -5.81
CA ALA A 203 14.27 30.29 -4.67
C ALA A 203 14.17 29.17 -3.62
N ASN A 204 14.42 27.92 -4.02
CA ASN A 204 14.32 26.73 -3.17
C ASN A 204 15.68 26.04 -2.94
N ALA A 205 16.80 26.76 -3.10
CA ALA A 205 18.14 26.17 -3.03
C ALA A 205 18.40 25.38 -1.73
N ALA A 206 18.03 25.93 -0.57
CA ALA A 206 18.19 25.24 0.71
C ALA A 206 17.36 23.95 0.83
N LEU A 207 16.16 23.93 0.22
CA LEU A 207 15.35 22.72 0.13
C LEU A 207 16.01 21.69 -0.79
N MET A 208 16.56 22.13 -1.93
CA MET A 208 17.28 21.26 -2.84
C MET A 208 18.53 20.66 -2.18
N ASP A 209 19.30 21.42 -1.41
CA ASP A 209 20.46 20.92 -0.66
C ASP A 209 20.08 19.80 0.32
N GLU A 210 18.95 19.94 1.02
CA GLU A 210 18.42 18.92 1.93
C GLU A 210 17.98 17.66 1.15
N ILE A 211 17.29 17.83 0.01
CA ILE A 211 16.88 16.74 -0.88
C ILE A 211 18.11 15.99 -1.43
N HIS A 212 19.13 16.73 -1.88
CA HIS A 212 20.42 16.19 -2.34
C HIS A 212 21.09 15.37 -1.27
N THR A 213 21.22 15.93 -0.07
CA THR A 213 21.84 15.23 1.07
C THR A 213 21.16 13.89 1.34
N MET A 214 19.82 13.84 1.36
CA MET A 214 19.07 12.59 1.59
C MET A 214 19.20 11.60 0.43
N GLY A 215 19.11 12.07 -0.82
CA GLY A 215 19.22 11.22 -2.01
C GLY A 215 20.62 10.65 -2.21
N LEU A 216 21.65 11.21 -1.56
CA LEU A 216 23.01 10.70 -1.61
C LEU A 216 23.35 9.70 -0.50
N MET A 217 22.43 9.46 0.44
CA MET A 217 22.66 8.49 1.50
C MET A 217 22.64 7.05 0.95
N PRO A 218 23.66 6.23 1.23
CA PRO A 218 23.78 4.90 0.63
C PRO A 218 22.96 3.80 1.34
N GLU A 219 22.57 4.04 2.59
CA GLU A 219 21.94 3.08 3.48
C GLU A 219 20.57 3.58 3.94
N ALA A 220 19.63 2.66 4.13
CA ALA A 220 18.30 2.98 4.65
C ALA A 220 17.73 1.77 5.41
N SER A 221 16.96 2.05 6.46
CA SER A 221 16.29 1.04 7.28
C SER A 221 15.06 1.63 7.97
N SER A 222 14.03 0.82 8.19
CA SER A 222 12.88 1.13 9.04
C SER A 222 13.05 0.69 10.49
N GLU A 223 14.13 -0.05 10.81
CA GLU A 223 14.40 -0.55 12.16
C GLU A 223 14.53 0.61 13.17
N GLY A 224 13.87 0.46 14.33
CA GLY A 224 13.83 1.50 15.36
C GLY A 224 12.91 2.70 15.04
N ILE A 225 12.34 2.77 13.84
CA ILE A 225 11.35 3.79 13.48
C ILE A 225 9.96 3.30 13.82
N SER A 226 9.22 4.09 14.59
CA SER A 226 7.79 3.86 14.83
C SER A 226 7.02 3.77 13.51
N VAL A 227 6.24 2.70 13.33
CA VAL A 227 5.44 2.45 12.12
C VAL A 227 4.49 3.61 11.83
N GLU A 228 3.89 4.24 12.85
CA GLU A 228 3.01 5.42 12.69
C GLU A 228 3.67 6.58 11.91
N ARG A 229 5.01 6.69 11.97
CA ARG A 229 5.77 7.78 11.35
C ARG A 229 5.90 7.59 9.83
N TYR A 230 5.76 6.35 9.34
CA TYR A 230 5.93 6.02 7.93
C TYR A 230 4.78 5.21 7.32
N SER A 231 3.80 4.75 8.12
CA SER A 231 2.65 3.95 7.67
C SER A 231 1.80 4.71 6.65
N PHE A 232 1.71 6.03 6.79
CA PHE A 232 1.11 6.91 5.80
C PHE A 232 2.20 7.65 5.01
N PHE A 233 2.67 7.00 3.94
CA PHE A 233 3.75 7.53 3.11
C PHE A 233 3.38 8.86 2.44
N HIS A 234 4.27 9.86 2.51
CA HIS A 234 4.10 11.17 1.90
C HIS A 234 4.34 11.16 0.38
N ALA A 235 3.45 10.47 -0.33
CA ALA A 235 3.52 10.19 -1.77
C ALA A 235 3.79 11.42 -2.63
N ARG A 236 2.96 12.47 -2.49
CA ARG A 236 3.08 13.67 -3.30
C ARG A 236 4.38 14.43 -3.06
N LEU A 237 4.84 14.46 -1.81
CA LEU A 237 6.11 15.07 -1.43
C LEU A 237 7.29 14.35 -2.08
N ALA A 238 7.32 13.01 -1.99
CA ALA A 238 8.35 12.19 -2.64
C ALA A 238 8.40 12.42 -4.15
N LYS A 239 7.23 12.46 -4.80
CA LYS A 239 7.15 12.72 -6.25
C LYS A 239 7.70 14.10 -6.60
N GLU A 240 7.29 15.16 -5.90
CA GLU A 240 7.74 16.50 -6.24
C GLU A 240 9.23 16.74 -5.96
N CYS A 241 9.80 16.09 -4.93
CA CYS A 241 11.25 16.10 -4.72
C CYS A 241 11.99 15.48 -5.91
N ALA A 242 11.52 14.34 -6.41
CA ALA A 242 12.09 13.72 -7.61
C ALA A 242 11.87 14.59 -8.86
N ASP A 243 10.68 15.17 -9.04
CA ASP A 243 10.37 16.04 -10.17
C ASP A 243 11.32 17.26 -10.22
N ALA A 244 11.63 17.85 -9.06
CA ALA A 244 12.56 18.97 -8.93
C ALA A 244 13.99 18.57 -9.33
N LEU A 245 14.47 17.42 -8.88
CA LEU A 245 15.78 16.89 -9.29
C LEU A 245 15.83 16.60 -10.79
N MET A 246 14.77 16.06 -11.36
CA MET A 246 14.70 15.81 -12.80
C MET A 246 14.60 17.13 -13.61
N MET A 247 14.01 18.20 -13.06
CA MET A 247 14.08 19.54 -13.65
C MET A 247 15.49 20.13 -13.61
N GLU A 248 16.19 19.98 -12.49
CA GLU A 248 17.60 20.37 -12.35
C GLU A 248 18.48 19.60 -13.35
N ALA A 249 18.27 18.28 -13.48
CA ALA A 249 18.98 17.44 -14.43
C ALA A 249 18.79 17.91 -15.88
N ARG A 250 17.55 18.26 -16.25
CA ARG A 250 17.24 18.80 -17.58
C ARG A 250 17.94 20.13 -17.83
N LEU A 251 17.91 21.06 -16.87
CA LEU A 251 18.58 22.36 -17.01
C LEU A 251 20.09 22.21 -17.15
N ALA A 252 20.70 21.29 -16.40
CA ALA A 252 22.12 20.97 -16.52
C ALA A 252 22.44 20.39 -17.91
N ALA A 253 21.62 19.45 -18.40
CA ALA A 253 21.77 18.89 -19.75
C ALA A 253 21.66 19.96 -20.85
N GLU A 254 20.66 20.85 -20.76
CA GLU A 254 20.47 21.99 -21.68
C GLU A 254 21.66 22.97 -21.65
N GLY A 255 22.35 23.07 -20.51
CA GLY A 255 23.57 23.86 -20.33
C GLY A 255 24.86 23.16 -20.74
N GLY A 256 24.80 21.89 -21.19
CA GLY A 256 25.97 21.07 -21.50
C GLY A 256 26.72 20.54 -20.27
N ASP A 257 26.18 20.71 -19.06
CA ASP A 257 26.73 20.15 -17.83
C ASP A 257 26.27 18.70 -17.64
N LEU A 258 26.97 17.78 -18.29
CA LEU A 258 26.72 16.35 -18.18
C LEU A 258 26.87 15.85 -16.73
N THR A 259 27.83 16.39 -15.97
CA THR A 259 28.09 15.92 -14.60
C THR A 259 26.95 16.30 -13.68
N GLY A 260 26.51 17.56 -13.73
CA GLY A 260 25.33 18.02 -12.99
C GLY A 260 24.07 17.25 -13.37
N ALA A 261 23.85 17.00 -14.67
CA ALA A 261 22.69 16.24 -15.12
C ALA A 261 22.67 14.81 -14.56
N MET A 262 23.80 14.12 -14.60
CA MET A 262 23.92 12.77 -14.06
C MET A 262 23.81 12.74 -12.53
N GLU A 263 24.36 13.75 -11.84
CA GLU A 263 24.29 13.87 -10.38
C GLU A 263 22.84 14.03 -9.91
N SER A 264 22.06 14.93 -10.50
CA SER A 264 20.66 15.12 -10.11
C SER A 264 19.81 13.87 -10.36
N VAL A 265 20.06 13.12 -11.45
CA VAL A 265 19.40 11.82 -11.68
C VAL A 265 19.85 10.77 -10.66
N ARG A 266 21.14 10.77 -10.28
CA ARG A 266 21.69 9.87 -9.23
C ARG A 266 20.99 10.10 -7.90
N VAL A 267 20.81 11.36 -7.53
CA VAL A 267 20.14 11.77 -6.30
C VAL A 267 18.67 11.36 -6.35
N ALA A 268 17.98 11.57 -7.47
CA ALA A 268 16.58 11.16 -7.63
C ALA A 268 16.43 9.65 -7.48
N ARG A 269 17.35 8.88 -8.08
CA ARG A 269 17.45 7.43 -7.90
C ARG A 269 17.74 7.02 -6.46
N GLY A 270 18.59 7.75 -5.75
CA GLY A 270 18.91 7.45 -4.36
C GLY A 270 17.73 7.69 -3.42
N LEU A 271 16.89 8.71 -3.66
CA LEU A 271 15.62 8.86 -2.93
C LEU A 271 14.71 7.64 -3.13
N VAL A 272 14.60 7.12 -4.36
CA VAL A 272 13.86 5.89 -4.65
C VAL A 272 14.47 4.69 -3.91
N ASN A 273 15.80 4.60 -3.87
CA ASN A 273 16.51 3.51 -3.17
C ASN A 273 16.25 3.55 -1.65
N ASN A 274 16.16 4.73 -1.04
CA ASN A 274 15.80 4.87 0.38
C ASN A 274 14.44 4.23 0.70
N PHE A 275 13.52 4.17 -0.27
CA PHE A 275 12.22 3.50 -0.10
C PHE A 275 12.29 1.99 -0.36
N GLU A 276 13.27 1.52 -1.12
CA GLU A 276 13.42 0.11 -1.48
C GLU A 276 14.19 -0.70 -0.42
N GLN A 277 15.21 -0.08 0.17
CA GLN A 277 16.18 -0.75 1.04
C GLN A 277 15.63 -1.10 2.42
N VAL A 278 14.51 -0.51 2.84
CA VAL A 278 13.83 -0.91 4.08
C VAL A 278 13.44 -2.39 4.03
N GLU A 279 13.36 -3.00 5.20
CA GLU A 279 13.25 -4.44 5.40
C GLU A 279 11.92 -5.00 4.87
N ASP A 280 10.85 -4.23 5.06
CA ASP A 280 9.47 -4.60 4.79
C ASP A 280 8.64 -3.38 4.30
N PRO A 281 8.91 -2.85 3.10
CA PRO A 281 8.21 -1.67 2.60
C PRO A 281 6.71 -1.96 2.45
N PRO A 282 5.81 -1.11 2.97
CA PRO A 282 4.37 -1.27 2.77
C PRO A 282 4.00 -1.03 1.30
N LEU A 283 2.81 -1.48 0.89
CA LEU A 283 2.39 -1.37 -0.52
C LEU A 283 2.51 0.07 -1.01
N LEU A 284 1.98 1.05 -0.27
CA LEU A 284 1.98 2.46 -0.68
C LEU A 284 3.40 3.00 -0.95
N GLN A 285 4.37 2.65 -0.12
CA GLN A 285 5.77 3.02 -0.32
C GLN A 285 6.31 2.38 -1.60
N THR A 286 6.05 1.09 -1.83
CA THR A 286 6.45 0.40 -3.06
C THR A 286 5.79 1.00 -4.32
N THR A 287 4.51 1.40 -4.27
CA THR A 287 3.88 2.10 -5.40
C THR A 287 4.55 3.43 -5.68
N MET A 288 4.89 4.20 -4.65
CA MET A 288 5.58 5.46 -4.85
C MET A 288 6.98 5.26 -5.43
N ARG A 289 7.73 4.27 -4.93
CA ARG A 289 8.99 3.82 -5.54
C ARG A 289 8.82 3.55 -7.04
N MET A 290 7.84 2.72 -7.41
CA MET A 290 7.58 2.37 -8.81
C MET A 290 7.20 3.60 -9.66
N MET A 291 6.33 4.46 -9.15
CA MET A 291 5.87 5.66 -9.87
C MET A 291 7.01 6.63 -10.13
N VAL A 292 7.82 6.93 -9.11
CA VAL A 292 8.97 7.82 -9.24
C VAL A 292 10.01 7.21 -10.18
N GLN A 293 10.28 5.91 -10.05
CA GLN A 293 11.24 5.23 -10.93
C GLN A 293 10.82 5.28 -12.40
N MET A 294 9.55 4.97 -12.71
CA MET A 294 9.05 5.07 -14.08
C MET A 294 9.10 6.50 -14.63
N ASP A 295 8.88 7.51 -13.77
CA ASP A 295 9.00 8.92 -14.16
C ASP A 295 10.45 9.30 -14.48
N ILE A 296 11.40 8.88 -13.65
CA ILE A 296 12.84 9.04 -13.90
C ILE A 296 13.21 8.44 -15.27
N GLU A 297 12.83 7.18 -15.50
CA GLU A 297 13.10 6.49 -16.77
C GLU A 297 12.50 7.23 -17.97
N THR A 298 11.24 7.64 -17.85
CA THR A 298 10.55 8.38 -18.90
C THR A 298 11.28 9.68 -19.21
N ARG A 299 11.57 10.50 -18.20
CA ARG A 299 12.16 11.83 -18.36
C ARG A 299 13.62 11.77 -18.81
N VAL A 300 14.37 10.73 -18.46
CA VAL A 300 15.71 10.52 -19.02
C VAL A 300 15.64 10.39 -20.54
N PHE A 301 14.73 9.57 -21.06
CA PHE A 301 14.60 9.37 -22.51
C PHE A 301 13.89 10.53 -23.24
N SER A 302 12.89 11.16 -22.62
CA SER A 302 12.08 12.18 -23.30
C SER A 302 12.57 13.61 -23.13
N GLU A 303 13.32 13.91 -22.07
CA GLU A 303 13.74 15.28 -21.73
C GLU A 303 15.25 15.43 -21.64
N ILE A 304 15.94 14.56 -20.90
CA ILE A 304 17.36 14.77 -20.55
C ILE A 304 18.29 14.35 -21.68
N LEU A 305 18.24 13.08 -22.12
CA LEU A 305 19.11 12.58 -23.19
C LEU A 305 18.97 13.39 -24.49
N PRO A 306 17.76 13.80 -24.92
CA PRO A 306 17.62 14.67 -26.10
C PRO A 306 18.21 16.07 -25.92
N ALA A 307 18.24 16.60 -24.69
CA ALA A 307 18.79 17.93 -24.41
C ALA A 307 20.32 17.97 -24.34
N LEU A 308 20.97 16.81 -24.17
CA LEU A 308 22.43 16.72 -24.15
C LEU A 308 23.04 17.05 -25.52
N PRO A 309 24.26 17.63 -25.54
CA PRO A 309 25.05 17.82 -26.76
C PRO A 309 25.21 16.51 -27.56
N GLU A 310 25.31 16.64 -28.88
CA GLU A 310 25.56 15.49 -29.74
C GLU A 310 26.92 14.86 -29.41
N GLY A 311 26.97 13.52 -29.34
CA GLY A 311 28.17 12.77 -28.99
C GLY A 311 28.50 12.70 -27.49
N SER A 312 27.76 13.38 -26.60
CA SER A 312 27.98 13.29 -25.14
C SER A 312 27.13 12.24 -24.44
N ARG A 313 26.39 11.42 -25.20
CA ARG A 313 25.47 10.40 -24.67
C ARG A 313 26.19 9.07 -24.57
N ASP A 314 26.79 8.77 -23.42
CA ASP A 314 27.29 7.43 -23.11
C ASP A 314 26.13 6.53 -22.63
N PRO A 315 25.63 5.60 -23.46
CA PRO A 315 24.48 4.78 -23.07
C PRO A 315 24.78 3.85 -21.90
N ALA A 316 26.04 3.42 -21.72
CA ALA A 316 26.41 2.55 -20.61
C ALA A 316 26.41 3.29 -19.28
N ALA A 317 26.94 4.53 -19.27
CA ALA A 317 26.91 5.38 -18.07
C ALA A 317 25.47 5.74 -17.66
N TRP A 318 24.61 6.11 -18.62
CA TRP A 318 23.21 6.42 -18.36
C TRP A 318 22.39 5.19 -17.93
N GLU A 319 22.64 4.00 -18.51
CA GLU A 319 21.98 2.77 -18.08
C GLU A 319 22.39 2.39 -16.65
N ALA A 320 23.68 2.48 -16.31
CA ALA A 320 24.18 2.20 -14.97
C ALA A 320 23.58 3.16 -13.93
N LEU A 321 23.36 4.42 -14.32
CA LEU A 321 22.77 5.45 -13.48
C LEU A 321 21.27 5.24 -13.26
N VAL A 322 20.51 5.07 -14.35
CA VAL A 322 19.05 4.87 -14.29
C VAL A 322 18.70 3.53 -13.65
N ARG A 323 19.55 2.52 -13.85
CA ARG A 323 19.43 1.16 -13.32
C ARG A 323 18.01 0.59 -13.47
N PRO A 324 17.50 0.47 -14.72
CA PRO A 324 16.22 -0.21 -14.94
C PRO A 324 16.38 -1.69 -14.57
N GLU A 325 15.58 -2.17 -13.61
CA GLU A 325 15.70 -3.53 -13.09
C GLU A 325 14.33 -4.21 -13.10
N VAL A 326 14.21 -5.33 -13.82
CA VAL A 326 13.03 -6.17 -13.76
C VAL A 326 13.08 -6.96 -12.46
N LYS A 327 12.16 -6.63 -11.56
CA LYS A 327 12.08 -7.23 -10.24
C LYS A 327 11.46 -8.62 -10.32
N PRO A 328 12.03 -9.62 -9.63
CA PRO A 328 11.44 -10.95 -9.53
C PRO A 328 10.16 -10.94 -8.68
N PRO A 329 9.29 -11.94 -8.80
CA PRO A 329 8.12 -12.11 -7.93
C PRO A 329 8.42 -12.10 -6.43
N SER A 330 9.65 -12.45 -6.03
CA SER A 330 10.09 -12.35 -4.63
C SER A 330 10.12 -10.91 -4.10
N ASP A 331 10.32 -9.89 -4.95
CA ASP A 331 10.18 -8.46 -4.58
C ASP A 331 8.72 -8.11 -4.27
N PHE A 332 7.77 -8.66 -5.04
CA PHE A 332 6.34 -8.48 -4.77
C PHE A 332 5.95 -9.19 -3.44
N ALA A 333 6.45 -10.40 -3.21
CA ALA A 333 6.27 -11.09 -1.94
C ALA A 333 6.85 -10.31 -0.75
N LYS A 334 8.04 -9.70 -0.90
CA LYS A 334 8.65 -8.79 0.10
C LYS A 334 7.70 -7.62 0.41
N THR A 335 7.13 -7.00 -0.62
CA THR A 335 6.17 -5.89 -0.46
C THR A 335 4.91 -6.33 0.27
N MET A 336 4.36 -7.49 -0.08
CA MET A 336 3.16 -8.02 0.57
C MET A 336 3.42 -8.40 2.03
N ARG A 337 4.63 -8.88 2.37
CA ARG A 337 5.05 -9.05 3.76
C ARG A 337 5.09 -7.72 4.53
N GLY A 338 5.62 -6.66 3.91
CA GLY A 338 5.64 -5.31 4.50
C GLY A 338 4.25 -4.71 4.71
N GLU A 339 3.35 -4.93 3.75
CA GLU A 339 1.94 -4.58 3.91
C GLU A 339 1.29 -5.30 5.07
N TRP A 340 1.46 -6.62 5.16
CA TRP A 340 0.95 -7.40 6.29
C TRP A 340 1.51 -6.89 7.62
N SER A 341 2.83 -6.68 7.71
CA SER A 341 3.53 -6.19 8.91
C SER A 341 2.94 -4.85 9.37
N THR A 342 2.86 -3.88 8.44
CA THR A 342 2.32 -2.55 8.72
C THR A 342 0.84 -2.61 9.10
N SER A 343 0.04 -3.37 8.34
CA SER A 343 -1.40 -3.45 8.54
C SER A 343 -1.80 -4.16 9.84
N ILE A 344 -1.09 -5.23 10.20
CA ILE A 344 -1.28 -5.92 11.47
C ILE A 344 -0.93 -5.00 12.64
N ARG A 345 0.20 -4.29 12.59
CA ARG A 345 0.68 -3.44 13.69
C ARG A 345 -0.19 -2.20 13.91
N GLU A 346 -0.66 -1.54 12.85
CA GLU A 346 -1.35 -0.25 12.94
C GLU A 346 -2.87 -0.37 12.97
N TRP A 347 -3.45 -1.35 12.25
CA TRP A 347 -4.89 -1.39 12.02
C TRP A 347 -5.59 -2.58 12.66
N VAL A 348 -4.96 -3.76 12.69
CA VAL A 348 -5.60 -4.99 13.20
C VAL A 348 -5.38 -5.16 14.70
N LEU A 349 -4.12 -5.25 15.15
CA LEU A 349 -3.82 -5.54 16.55
C LEU A 349 -4.28 -4.42 17.50
N PRO A 350 -4.10 -3.11 17.20
CA PRO A 350 -4.54 -2.08 18.13
C PRO A 350 -6.04 -2.11 18.40
N GLY A 351 -6.87 -2.38 17.38
CA GLY A 351 -8.32 -2.53 17.53
C GLY A 351 -8.72 -3.75 18.36
N ILE A 352 -7.94 -4.84 18.31
CA ILE A 352 -8.16 -6.06 19.12
C ILE A 352 -7.69 -5.86 20.57
N LEU A 353 -6.57 -5.16 20.75
CA LEU A 353 -5.86 -5.04 22.02
C LEU A 353 -6.33 -3.86 22.87
N ASP A 354 -7.11 -2.93 22.32
CA ASP A 354 -7.73 -1.85 23.09
C ASP A 354 -9.02 -2.31 23.77
N PRO A 355 -9.03 -2.52 25.10
CA PRO A 355 -10.23 -2.95 25.81
C PRO A 355 -11.34 -1.88 25.81
N GLY A 356 -11.02 -0.63 25.45
CA GLY A 356 -11.97 0.46 25.30
C GLY A 356 -12.51 0.62 23.88
N ASP A 357 -12.04 -0.14 22.89
CA ASP A 357 -12.55 -0.04 21.53
C ASP A 357 -13.86 -0.81 21.39
N VAL A 358 -14.95 -0.05 21.25
CA VAL A 358 -16.29 -0.59 20.98
C VAL A 358 -16.40 -1.31 19.63
N ASN A 359 -15.39 -1.16 18.76
CA ASN A 359 -15.24 -1.83 17.48
C ASN A 359 -14.14 -2.90 17.52
N SER A 360 -13.79 -3.44 18.68
CA SER A 360 -12.98 -4.66 18.74
C SER A 360 -13.75 -5.83 18.11
N PRO A 361 -13.15 -6.60 17.18
CA PRO A 361 -13.80 -7.76 16.58
C PRO A 361 -14.07 -8.84 17.63
N PRO A 362 -15.22 -9.55 17.56
CA PRO A 362 -15.56 -10.61 18.52
C PRO A 362 -14.75 -11.90 18.31
N ASP A 363 -14.22 -12.11 17.10
CA ASP A 363 -13.49 -13.30 16.63
C ASP A 363 -12.02 -12.98 16.23
N PRO A 364 -11.20 -12.41 17.13
CA PRO A 364 -9.89 -11.84 16.78
C PRO A 364 -8.91 -12.85 16.19
N GLY A 365 -8.87 -14.10 16.69
CA GLY A 365 -7.98 -15.12 16.15
C GLY A 365 -8.39 -15.61 14.76
N ALA A 366 -9.70 -15.70 14.48
CA ALA A 366 -10.21 -16.05 13.15
C ALA A 366 -9.93 -14.93 12.14
N LEU A 367 -10.10 -13.66 12.54
CA LEU A 367 -9.71 -12.50 11.76
C LEU A 367 -8.23 -12.52 11.41
N ILE A 368 -7.35 -12.68 12.40
CA ILE A 368 -5.90 -12.69 12.17
C ILE A 368 -5.51 -13.84 11.24
N GLU A 369 -6.09 -15.03 11.41
CA GLU A 369 -5.82 -16.17 10.53
C GLU A 369 -6.28 -15.90 9.08
N ALA A 370 -7.51 -15.40 8.90
CA ALA A 370 -8.07 -15.08 7.59
C ALA A 370 -7.28 -13.98 6.87
N TYR A 371 -6.81 -12.96 7.61
CA TYR A 371 -6.00 -11.88 7.07
C TYR A 371 -4.56 -12.30 6.79
N THR A 372 -3.91 -13.06 7.68
CA THR A 372 -2.47 -13.37 7.61
C THR A 372 -2.16 -14.47 6.60
N ARG A 373 -3.02 -15.50 6.53
CA ARG A 373 -2.73 -16.71 5.74
C ARG A 373 -2.40 -16.45 4.28
N PRO A 374 -3.08 -15.57 3.53
CA PRO A 374 -2.76 -15.39 2.12
C PRO A 374 -1.45 -14.66 1.88
N PHE A 375 -1.02 -13.78 2.79
CA PHE A 375 0.32 -13.19 2.75
C PHE A 375 1.38 -14.26 2.99
N ALA A 376 1.13 -15.14 3.95
CA ALA A 376 2.03 -16.25 4.29
C ALA A 376 2.15 -17.24 3.11
N GLU A 377 1.03 -17.62 2.49
CA GLU A 377 0.99 -18.44 1.27
C GLU A 377 1.82 -17.79 0.16
N LEU A 378 1.60 -16.50 -0.13
CA LEU A 378 2.35 -15.78 -1.16
C LEU A 378 3.85 -15.71 -0.85
N ALA A 379 4.22 -15.39 0.39
CA ALA A 379 5.62 -15.32 0.80
C ALA A 379 6.29 -16.68 0.61
N ARG A 380 5.69 -17.74 1.15
CA ARG A 380 6.22 -19.10 1.04
C ARG A 380 6.41 -19.53 -0.42
N ASP A 381 5.41 -19.30 -1.26
CA ASP A 381 5.42 -19.79 -2.64
C ASP A 381 6.35 -19.01 -3.57
N ARG A 382 6.70 -17.76 -3.23
CA ARG A 382 7.36 -16.83 -4.16
C ARG A 382 8.68 -16.25 -3.71
N LEU A 383 9.17 -16.58 -2.51
CA LEU A 383 10.49 -16.15 -2.04
C LEU A 383 11.64 -16.55 -2.99
N THR A 384 11.50 -17.66 -3.74
CA THR A 384 12.52 -18.18 -4.66
C THR A 384 12.13 -18.09 -6.13
N ALA A 385 11.04 -17.42 -6.47
CA ALA A 385 10.54 -17.33 -7.85
C ALA A 385 11.44 -16.43 -8.71
N ALA A 386 11.67 -16.85 -9.96
CA ALA A 386 12.52 -16.16 -10.91
C ALA A 386 11.77 -15.02 -11.63
N PRO A 387 12.48 -14.03 -12.20
CA PRO A 387 11.87 -13.07 -13.12
C PRO A 387 11.11 -13.79 -14.25
N GLY A 388 9.87 -13.36 -14.52
CA GLY A 388 8.99 -13.98 -15.51
C GLY A 388 8.00 -15.01 -14.96
N ASP A 389 8.22 -15.54 -13.75
CA ASP A 389 7.26 -16.45 -13.13
C ASP A 389 5.92 -15.72 -12.85
N PRO A 390 4.77 -16.39 -13.05
CA PRO A 390 3.46 -15.76 -12.84
C PRO A 390 3.22 -15.55 -11.35
N VAL A 391 2.89 -14.32 -10.94
CA VAL A 391 2.41 -14.04 -9.57
C VAL A 391 0.93 -14.46 -9.49
N PRO A 392 0.52 -15.23 -8.47
CA PRO A 392 -0.84 -15.72 -8.39
C PRO A 392 -1.81 -14.56 -8.10
N VAL A 393 -2.95 -14.56 -8.79
CA VAL A 393 -4.07 -13.69 -8.48
C VAL A 393 -4.55 -14.05 -7.08
N GLN A 394 -4.55 -13.08 -6.17
CA GLN A 394 -5.05 -13.32 -4.82
C GLN A 394 -6.58 -13.44 -4.85
N ALA A 395 -7.10 -14.37 -4.04
CA ALA A 395 -8.54 -14.50 -3.87
C ALA A 395 -9.15 -13.18 -3.36
N ASP A 396 -10.40 -12.93 -3.73
CA ASP A 396 -11.11 -11.71 -3.30
C ASP A 396 -11.33 -11.67 -1.78
N ALA A 397 -11.57 -10.48 -1.25
CA ALA A 397 -11.80 -10.29 0.19
C ALA A 397 -13.03 -11.08 0.69
N ALA A 398 -14.06 -11.21 -0.16
CA ALA A 398 -15.31 -11.88 0.19
C ALA A 398 -15.13 -13.38 0.44
N SER A 399 -14.33 -14.07 -0.38
CA SER A 399 -14.00 -15.49 -0.21
C SER A 399 -13.14 -15.71 1.03
N ARG A 400 -12.21 -14.79 1.34
CA ARG A 400 -11.32 -14.88 2.50
C ARG A 400 -12.02 -14.58 3.83
N SER A 401 -13.07 -13.77 3.80
CA SER A 401 -13.84 -13.38 4.98
C SER A 401 -15.09 -14.23 5.22
N ALA A 402 -15.27 -15.30 4.44
CA ALA A 402 -16.36 -16.25 4.62
C ALA A 402 -16.27 -16.93 5.99
N GLY A 403 -17.32 -16.80 6.80
CA GLY A 403 -17.37 -17.37 8.14
C GLY A 403 -16.82 -16.47 9.26
N LEU A 404 -16.32 -15.28 8.92
CA LEU A 404 -15.99 -14.24 9.91
C LEU A 404 -17.25 -13.50 10.37
N SER A 405 -17.16 -12.94 11.58
CA SER A 405 -18.12 -11.96 12.08
C SER A 405 -18.26 -10.79 11.12
N ARG A 406 -19.38 -10.07 11.19
CA ARG A 406 -19.63 -8.91 10.31
C ARG A 406 -18.52 -7.85 10.43
N LEU A 407 -18.05 -7.62 11.64
CA LEU A 407 -17.01 -6.63 11.93
C LEU A 407 -15.64 -7.09 11.40
N SER A 408 -15.27 -8.33 11.64
CA SER A 408 -14.03 -8.92 11.10
C SER A 408 -14.03 -8.97 9.58
N ARG A 409 -15.17 -9.32 8.96
CA ARG A 409 -15.34 -9.25 7.51
C ARG A 409 -15.09 -7.85 6.98
N ARG A 410 -15.67 -6.83 7.61
CA ARG A 410 -15.46 -5.43 7.23
C ARG A 410 -13.99 -5.01 7.39
N ILE A 411 -13.30 -5.47 8.44
CA ILE A 411 -11.86 -5.21 8.61
C ILE A 411 -11.08 -5.81 7.45
N VAL A 412 -11.33 -7.09 7.12
CA VAL A 412 -10.71 -7.73 5.96
C VAL A 412 -11.02 -6.95 4.69
N GLU A 413 -12.28 -6.62 4.41
CA GLU A 413 -12.66 -5.86 3.21
C GLU A 413 -11.98 -4.48 3.09
N ILE A 414 -11.81 -3.76 4.21
CA ILE A 414 -11.13 -2.45 4.21
C ILE A 414 -9.63 -2.59 4.00
N LEU A 415 -8.99 -3.54 4.70
CA LEU A 415 -7.53 -3.70 4.66
C LEU A 415 -7.06 -4.52 3.46
N TRP A 416 -7.94 -5.33 2.88
CA TRP A 416 -7.69 -6.11 1.67
C TRP A 416 -7.90 -5.24 0.42
N MET A 417 -7.18 -4.11 0.36
CA MET A 417 -7.26 -3.17 -0.75
C MET A 417 -6.76 -3.83 -2.05
N GLU A 418 -7.73 -4.22 -2.90
CA GLU A 418 -7.57 -4.73 -4.26
C GLU A 418 -6.15 -5.23 -4.65
N PRO A 419 -5.65 -6.35 -4.09
CA PRO A 419 -4.31 -6.85 -4.41
C PRO A 419 -4.09 -7.04 -5.91
N ASN A 420 -5.16 -7.27 -6.67
CA ASN A 420 -5.15 -7.37 -8.12
C ASN A 420 -4.81 -6.05 -8.82
N GLY A 421 -5.21 -4.90 -8.28
CA GLY A 421 -4.82 -3.58 -8.79
C GLY A 421 -3.33 -3.34 -8.61
N TRP A 422 -2.82 -3.65 -7.42
CA TRP A 422 -1.39 -3.56 -7.09
C TRP A 422 -0.54 -4.51 -7.93
N HIS A 423 -0.99 -5.75 -8.08
CA HIS A 423 -0.39 -6.74 -8.95
C HIS A 423 -0.27 -6.27 -10.40
N LYS A 424 -1.33 -5.67 -10.96
CA LYS A 424 -1.29 -5.05 -12.29
C LYS A 424 -0.29 -3.89 -12.35
N GLY A 425 -0.24 -3.06 -11.30
CA GLY A 425 0.72 -1.96 -11.18
C GLY A 425 2.17 -2.44 -11.18
N TRP A 426 2.46 -3.48 -10.40
CA TRP A 426 3.77 -4.12 -10.33
C TRP A 426 4.20 -4.73 -11.67
N TYR A 427 3.29 -5.47 -12.34
CA TYR A 427 3.56 -5.98 -13.69
C TYR A 427 3.81 -4.86 -14.69
N ARG A 428 3.01 -3.79 -14.65
CA ARG A 428 3.20 -2.63 -15.52
C ARG A 428 4.58 -2.00 -15.31
N ALA A 429 5.01 -1.80 -14.07
CA ALA A 429 6.33 -1.25 -13.76
C ALA A 429 7.45 -2.12 -14.32
N ASN A 430 7.40 -3.44 -14.10
CA ASN A 430 8.38 -4.37 -14.66
C ASN A 430 8.47 -4.34 -16.18
N ASN A 431 7.33 -4.22 -16.87
CA ASN A 431 7.31 -4.09 -18.32
C ASN A 431 7.92 -2.76 -18.79
N VAL A 432 7.70 -1.66 -18.06
CA VAL A 432 8.37 -0.38 -18.31
C VAL A 432 9.89 -0.51 -18.12
N HIS A 433 10.35 -1.13 -17.03
CA HIS A 433 11.78 -1.36 -16.80
C HIS A 433 12.42 -2.20 -17.91
N GLY A 434 11.75 -3.27 -18.35
CA GLY A 434 12.19 -4.08 -19.49
C GLY A 434 12.30 -3.26 -20.79
N LEU A 435 11.29 -2.40 -21.05
CA LEU A 435 11.29 -1.51 -22.21
C LEU A 435 12.45 -0.50 -22.15
N THR A 436 12.74 0.04 -20.96
CA THR A 436 13.87 0.94 -20.70
C THR A 436 15.22 0.25 -20.92
N LEU A 437 15.40 -0.98 -20.41
CA LEU A 437 16.59 -1.81 -20.68
C LEU A 437 16.79 -2.05 -22.19
N ALA A 438 15.71 -2.33 -22.90
CA ALA A 438 15.75 -2.54 -24.34
C ALA A 438 16.08 -1.24 -25.10
N ALA A 439 15.58 -0.09 -24.62
CA ALA A 439 15.92 1.21 -25.19
C ALA A 439 17.42 1.52 -25.06
N PHE A 440 18.03 1.30 -23.89
CA PHE A 440 19.49 1.43 -23.73
C PHE A 440 20.25 0.43 -24.59
N SER A 441 19.79 -0.83 -24.69
CA SER A 441 20.40 -1.83 -25.58
C SER A 441 20.40 -1.35 -27.05
N LEU A 442 19.30 -0.75 -27.53
CA LEU A 442 19.24 -0.18 -28.88
C LEU A 442 20.12 1.06 -29.07
N MET A 443 20.40 1.82 -28.00
CA MET A 443 21.42 2.88 -28.05
C MET A 443 22.83 2.27 -28.14
N LYS A 444 23.07 1.09 -27.56
CA LYS A 444 24.35 0.35 -27.60
C LYS A 444 24.56 -0.50 -28.85
N ASP A 445 23.50 -0.92 -29.51
CA ASP A 445 23.55 -1.67 -30.76
C ASP A 445 22.16 -1.62 -31.41
N ASP A 446 22.02 -0.90 -32.52
CA ASP A 446 20.74 -0.78 -33.23
C ASP A 446 20.48 -1.91 -34.24
N SER A 447 21.40 -2.88 -34.35
CA SER A 447 21.29 -4.00 -35.29
C SER A 447 20.34 -5.11 -34.80
N ARG A 448 20.09 -5.18 -33.49
CA ARG A 448 19.28 -6.24 -32.87
C ARG A 448 18.22 -5.66 -31.96
N VAL A 449 16.97 -5.99 -32.25
CA VAL A 449 15.84 -5.67 -31.35
C VAL A 449 15.88 -6.60 -30.14
N PRO A 450 15.93 -6.06 -28.91
CA PRO A 450 15.92 -6.87 -27.70
C PRO A 450 14.61 -7.65 -27.52
N VAL A 451 14.67 -8.66 -26.67
CA VAL A 451 13.52 -9.49 -26.31
C VAL A 451 13.04 -9.06 -24.92
N ASP A 452 11.73 -9.04 -24.71
CA ASP A 452 11.11 -8.79 -23.41
C ASP A 452 11.58 -9.86 -22.40
N PRO A 453 12.28 -9.47 -21.32
CA PRO A 453 12.81 -10.41 -20.34
C PRO A 453 11.73 -11.14 -19.53
N ILE A 454 10.49 -10.65 -19.53
CA ILE A 454 9.38 -11.27 -18.77
C ILE A 454 8.72 -12.37 -19.59
N ARG A 455 8.53 -12.14 -20.89
CA ARG A 455 7.72 -13.00 -21.77
C ARG A 455 8.52 -13.74 -22.84
N GLY A 456 9.76 -13.35 -23.09
CA GLY A 456 10.58 -13.94 -24.16
C GLY A 456 10.13 -13.57 -25.57
N VAL A 457 9.31 -12.52 -25.75
CA VAL A 457 8.86 -12.04 -27.07
C VAL A 457 9.58 -10.75 -27.49
N PRO A 458 9.89 -10.55 -28.79
CA PRO A 458 10.63 -9.37 -29.24
C PRO A 458 9.79 -8.09 -29.09
N TYR A 459 10.46 -6.99 -28.71
CA TYR A 459 9.85 -5.66 -28.72
C TYR A 459 9.51 -5.21 -30.14
N ARG A 460 8.61 -4.21 -30.26
CA ARG A 460 8.30 -3.57 -31.54
C ARG A 460 9.19 -2.35 -31.75
N TRP A 461 10.11 -2.45 -32.69
CA TRP A 461 11.02 -1.37 -33.07
C TRP A 461 10.64 -0.76 -34.42
N ASN A 462 10.41 0.55 -34.45
CA ASN A 462 10.30 1.33 -35.68
C ASN A 462 11.59 2.14 -35.89
N PRO A 463 12.49 1.75 -36.82
CA PRO A 463 13.74 2.44 -37.05
C PRO A 463 13.55 3.85 -37.65
N ALA A 464 12.48 4.08 -38.41
CA ALA A 464 12.23 5.36 -39.06
C ALA A 464 11.87 6.47 -38.05
N THR A 465 11.05 6.14 -37.05
CA THR A 465 10.67 7.08 -35.97
C THR A 465 11.49 6.88 -34.70
N ARG A 466 12.44 5.93 -34.71
CA ARG A 466 13.20 5.45 -33.54
C ARG A 466 12.32 5.17 -32.32
N THR A 467 11.17 4.56 -32.55
CA THR A 467 10.18 4.30 -31.50
C THR A 467 10.20 2.83 -31.12
N LEU A 468 10.43 2.56 -29.84
CA LEU A 468 10.36 1.24 -29.22
C LEU A 468 9.03 1.12 -28.46
N SER A 469 8.31 0.02 -28.64
CA SER A 469 7.02 -0.24 -27.99
C SER A 469 6.91 -1.69 -27.55
N MET A 470 5.96 -1.94 -26.63
CA MET A 470 5.63 -3.29 -26.19
C MET A 470 5.24 -4.19 -27.37
N PRO A 471 5.42 -5.51 -27.24
CA PRO A 471 4.88 -6.48 -28.18
C PRO A 471 3.38 -6.26 -28.43
N ALA A 472 2.89 -6.56 -29.64
CA ALA A 472 1.47 -6.46 -29.96
C ALA A 472 0.72 -7.72 -29.53
N THR A 473 0.55 -7.90 -28.22
CA THR A 473 -0.17 -9.06 -27.65
C THR A 473 -1.31 -8.58 -26.73
N PRO A 474 -2.41 -9.35 -26.61
CA PRO A 474 -3.60 -8.93 -25.84
C PRO A 474 -3.32 -8.57 -24.38
N GLU A 475 -2.23 -9.06 -23.80
CA GLU A 475 -1.89 -8.80 -22.40
C GLU A 475 -1.40 -7.37 -22.17
N PHE A 476 -0.82 -6.73 -23.18
CA PHE A 476 -0.42 -5.33 -23.10
C PHE A 476 -1.58 -4.37 -23.38
N ASP A 477 -2.70 -4.90 -23.91
CA ASP A 477 -3.92 -4.13 -24.10
C ASP A 477 -4.45 -3.65 -22.74
N GLY A 478 -4.61 -2.32 -22.61
CA GLY A 478 -5.07 -1.70 -21.37
C GLY A 478 -4.01 -1.47 -20.29
N MET A 479 -2.76 -1.92 -20.45
CA MET A 479 -1.67 -1.59 -19.52
C MET A 479 -1.20 -0.13 -19.60
N LYS A 480 -1.57 0.60 -20.67
CA LYS A 480 -1.20 2.01 -20.90
C LYS A 480 0.31 2.28 -20.72
N ILE A 481 1.13 1.39 -21.26
CA ILE A 481 2.59 1.57 -21.34
C ILE A 481 2.87 2.44 -22.57
N LYS A 482 3.54 3.58 -22.37
CA LYS A 482 3.87 4.50 -23.46
C LYS A 482 5.09 3.98 -24.23
N PRO A 483 5.12 4.11 -25.56
CA PRO A 483 6.35 3.87 -26.33
C PRO A 483 7.48 4.80 -25.90
N VAL A 484 8.72 4.35 -26.08
CA VAL A 484 9.94 5.12 -25.83
C VAL A 484 10.54 5.55 -27.16
N VAL A 485 10.85 6.84 -27.31
CA VAL A 485 11.65 7.33 -28.44
C VAL A 485 13.11 7.20 -28.05
N VAL A 486 13.88 6.39 -28.79
CA VAL A 486 15.27 6.09 -28.49
C VAL A 486 16.18 7.13 -29.16
N PRO A 487 16.93 7.96 -28.40
CA PRO A 487 17.84 8.94 -28.98
C PRO A 487 18.88 8.30 -29.90
N LYS A 488 19.43 9.10 -30.82
CA LYS A 488 20.66 8.75 -31.53
C LYS A 488 21.85 8.92 -30.57
N ARG A 489 22.95 8.21 -30.84
CA ARG A 489 24.22 8.44 -30.13
C ARG A 489 24.65 9.88 -30.29
#